data_AF-A0A7C2NG74-F1
#
_entry.id   AF-A0A7C2NG74-F1
#
_cell.length_a   1.000
_cell.length_b   1.000
_cell.length_c   1.000
_cell.angle_alpha   90.00
_cell.angle_beta   90.00
_cell.angle_gamma   90.00
#
_symmetry.space_group_name_H-M   'P 1'
#
loop_
_entity.id
_entity.type
_entity.pdbx_description
1 polymer ?
#
loop_
_entity_poly.entity_id
_entity_poly.type
_entity_poly.pdbx_seq_one_letter_code
_entity_poly.pdbx_strand_id
1 'polypeptide(L)'
;MESKAHLRSRPARAVSRRAALACAGTLHVAAALLGCEATRLSDTETFEEAVRTYRVSDEKKALALAADENGRRVWGAQYGSLDQERATDEAMEECQRSARRAGVQAQCYLFAVGDREPPATLEGCRAGRINPRRCAAQSRYGPELLP
;
A
#
# COMPACT_ATOMS: atom_id res chain seq x y z
N MET A 1 -28.94 -23.69 35.65
CA MET A 1 -28.09 -22.54 36.06
C MET A 1 -27.46 -21.98 34.78
N GLU A 2 -28.29 -21.47 33.87
CA GLU A 2 -28.70 -20.05 33.74
C GLU A 2 -27.62 -19.12 33.14
N SER A 3 -27.52 -19.23 31.81
CA SER A 3 -27.55 -18.16 30.79
C SER A 3 -27.45 -16.70 31.25
N LYS A 4 -26.56 -15.93 30.59
CA LYS A 4 -26.84 -14.52 30.20
C LYS A 4 -25.92 -14.04 29.08
N ALA A 5 -26.44 -14.09 27.85
CA ALA A 5 -25.89 -13.42 26.68
C ALA A 5 -26.25 -11.91 26.71
N HIS A 6 -25.27 -11.04 26.51
CA HIS A 6 -25.49 -9.61 26.34
C HIS A 6 -25.37 -9.23 24.86
N LEU A 7 -26.51 -9.27 24.14
CA LEU A 7 -26.71 -8.50 22.92
C LEU A 7 -26.79 -7.02 23.28
N ARG A 8 -25.89 -6.20 22.75
CA ARG A 8 -26.05 -4.72 22.73
C ARG A 8 -26.48 -4.29 21.34
N SER A 9 -27.77 -4.01 21.23
CA SER A 9 -28.41 -3.29 20.13
C SER A 9 -27.88 -1.86 20.05
N ARG A 10 -27.56 -1.39 18.84
CA ARG A 10 -27.30 0.03 18.55
C ARG A 10 -28.50 0.63 17.80
N PRO A 11 -28.99 1.81 18.19
CA PRO A 11 -30.16 2.42 17.56
C PRO A 11 -29.81 3.10 16.23
N ALA A 12 -30.72 2.94 15.26
CA ALA A 12 -30.80 3.76 14.07
C ALA A 12 -31.13 5.22 14.44
N ARG A 13 -30.40 6.18 13.89
CA ARG A 13 -30.78 7.59 13.94
C ARG A 13 -31.31 8.05 12.59
N ALA A 14 -32.49 8.65 12.67
CA ALA A 14 -33.30 9.15 11.59
C ALA A 14 -32.71 10.40 10.94
N VAL A 15 -32.90 10.45 9.62
CA VAL A 15 -33.35 11.57 8.78
C VAL A 15 -33.31 12.96 9.42
N SER A 16 -32.51 13.86 8.85
CA SER A 16 -32.78 15.30 8.91
C SER A 16 -32.91 15.87 7.50
N ARG A 17 -33.91 16.72 7.34
CA ARG A 17 -34.43 17.24 6.09
C ARG A 17 -33.60 18.44 5.61
N ARG A 18 -33.51 18.50 4.27
CA ARG A 18 -33.19 19.61 3.37
C ARG A 18 -33.24 21.02 3.98
N ALA A 19 -32.17 21.79 3.75
CA ALA A 19 -32.25 23.22 3.51
C ALA A 19 -31.55 23.49 2.17
N ALA A 20 -32.34 23.87 1.17
CA ALA A 20 -31.84 24.40 -0.09
C ALA A 20 -31.55 25.89 0.12
N LEU A 21 -30.32 26.31 -0.08
CA LEU A 21 -29.99 27.72 -0.31
C LEU A 21 -29.55 27.86 -1.77
N ALA A 22 -30.35 28.62 -2.51
CA ALA A 22 -30.02 29.12 -3.84
C ALA A 22 -29.06 30.31 -3.69
N CYS A 23 -27.83 30.17 -4.18
CA CYS A 23 -26.97 31.31 -4.49
C CYS A 23 -26.83 31.36 -6.02
N ALA A 24 -27.59 32.27 -6.62
CA ALA A 24 -27.44 32.64 -8.01
C ALA A 24 -26.32 33.68 -8.14
N GLY A 25 -25.40 33.42 -9.08
CA GLY A 25 -24.53 34.42 -9.68
C GLY A 25 -23.10 34.48 -9.15
N THR A 26 -22.16 33.80 -9.83
CA THR A 26 -20.98 34.45 -10.45
C THR A 26 -20.19 33.48 -11.34
N LEU A 27 -19.68 34.06 -12.43
CA LEU A 27 -18.74 33.60 -13.46
C LEU A 27 -18.12 32.19 -13.37
N HIS A 28 -18.23 31.50 -14.51
CA HIS A 28 -17.58 30.25 -14.85
C HIS A 28 -16.04 30.37 -14.83
N VAL A 29 -15.40 29.96 -13.73
CA VAL A 29 -14.07 29.35 -13.83
C VAL A 29 -14.32 27.85 -13.86
N ALA A 30 -14.35 27.31 -15.09
CA ALA A 30 -14.42 25.88 -15.31
C ALA A 30 -13.23 25.25 -14.58
N ALA A 31 -13.57 24.43 -13.59
CA ALA A 31 -12.68 23.64 -12.80
C ALA A 31 -11.82 22.75 -13.71
N ALA A 32 -10.57 23.16 -13.95
CA ALA A 32 -9.50 22.21 -14.20
C ALA A 32 -9.05 21.63 -12.85
N LEU A 33 -9.98 20.96 -12.15
CA LEU A 33 -9.60 19.88 -11.25
C LEU A 33 -9.14 18.76 -12.18
N LEU A 34 -7.92 18.88 -12.69
CA LEU A 34 -7.08 17.73 -12.98
C LEU A 34 -6.97 17.03 -11.63
N GLY A 35 -7.95 16.20 -11.31
CA GLY A 35 -7.79 15.19 -10.30
C GLY A 35 -6.52 14.48 -10.70
N CYS A 36 -5.47 14.64 -9.90
CA CYS A 36 -4.39 13.67 -9.87
C CYS A 36 -5.07 12.36 -9.46
N GLU A 37 -5.67 11.66 -10.43
CA GLU A 37 -5.73 10.22 -10.37
C GLU A 37 -4.28 9.81 -10.31
N ALA A 38 -3.78 9.66 -9.08
CA ALA A 38 -2.56 8.95 -8.81
C ALA A 38 -2.74 7.63 -9.55
N THR A 39 -2.06 7.51 -10.70
CA THR A 39 -2.13 6.34 -11.56
C THR A 39 -1.74 5.18 -10.67
N ARG A 40 -2.73 4.42 -10.20
CA ARG A 40 -2.47 3.28 -9.34
C ARG A 40 -1.87 2.24 -10.28
N LEU A 41 -0.54 2.21 -10.32
CA LEU A 41 0.34 1.30 -11.08
C LEU A 41 0.10 -0.20 -10.79
N SER A 42 -1.00 -0.58 -10.13
CA SER A 42 -1.10 -1.83 -9.38
C SER A 42 -1.71 -3.01 -10.14
N ASP A 43 -2.41 -2.83 -11.26
CA ASP A 43 -3.23 -3.93 -11.81
C ASP A 43 -2.64 -4.60 -13.06
N THR A 44 -1.68 -3.98 -13.76
CA THR A 44 -1.06 -4.55 -14.97
C THR A 44 0.47 -4.59 -14.95
N GLU A 45 1.12 -3.86 -14.06
CA GLU A 45 2.59 -3.85 -14.02
C GLU A 45 3.13 -5.13 -13.41
N THR A 46 4.35 -5.48 -13.79
CA THR A 46 5.08 -6.59 -13.17
C THR A 46 5.87 -6.09 -11.96
N PHE A 47 6.24 -6.99 -11.05
CA PHE A 47 7.10 -6.62 -9.92
C PHE A 47 8.46 -6.08 -10.40
N GLU A 48 9.00 -6.63 -11.48
CA GLU A 48 10.21 -6.18 -12.15
C GLU A 48 10.10 -4.73 -12.64
N GLU A 49 8.93 -4.34 -13.16
CA GLU A 49 8.66 -2.97 -13.57
C GLU A 49 8.62 -2.02 -12.38
N ALA A 50 7.97 -2.42 -11.28
CA ALA A 50 7.99 -1.65 -10.04
C ALA A 50 9.43 -1.47 -9.50
N VAL A 51 10.28 -2.50 -9.56
CA VAL A 51 11.70 -2.43 -9.19
C VAL A 51 12.47 -1.45 -10.09
N ARG A 52 12.23 -1.47 -11.40
CA ARG A 52 12.86 -0.51 -12.33
C ARG A 52 12.46 0.93 -12.03
N THR A 53 11.17 1.18 -11.82
CA THR A 53 10.64 2.50 -11.46
C THR A 53 11.22 2.98 -10.13
N TYR A 54 11.33 2.08 -9.15
CA TYR A 54 11.94 2.39 -7.85
C TYR A 54 13.39 2.83 -7.96
N ARG A 55 14.17 2.14 -8.80
CA ARG A 55 15.60 2.43 -8.96
C ARG A 55 15.85 3.83 -9.52
N VAL A 56 15.01 4.30 -10.44
CA VAL A 56 15.20 5.61 -11.10
C VAL A 56 14.56 6.78 -10.34
N SER A 57 13.89 6.52 -9.22
CA SER A 57 13.30 7.57 -8.39
C SER A 57 14.33 8.10 -7.39
N ASP A 58 14.67 9.39 -7.45
CA ASP A 58 15.59 10.03 -6.50
C ASP A 58 14.89 10.56 -5.23
N GLU A 59 13.56 10.45 -5.18
CA GLU A 59 12.73 11.00 -4.11
C GLU A 59 12.56 10.02 -2.95
N LYS A 60 11.89 10.46 -1.86
CA LYS A 60 11.54 9.57 -0.76
C LYS A 60 10.61 8.48 -1.26
N LYS A 61 11.10 7.24 -1.17
CA LYS A 61 10.48 6.07 -1.78
C LYS A 61 10.49 4.87 -0.85
N ALA A 62 9.47 4.04 -0.93
CA ALA A 62 9.44 2.74 -0.26
C ALA A 62 8.69 1.72 -1.10
N LEU A 63 9.11 0.46 -1.00
CA LEU A 63 8.53 -0.66 -1.70
C LEU A 63 8.25 -1.76 -0.68
N ALA A 64 7.02 -2.28 -0.68
CA ALA A 64 6.59 -3.39 0.14
C ALA A 64 6.13 -4.54 -0.75
N LEU A 65 6.35 -5.77 -0.28
CA LEU A 65 6.05 -7.00 -1.01
C LEU A 65 5.37 -8.01 -0.07
N ALA A 66 4.35 -8.70 -0.58
CA ALA A 66 3.86 -9.95 -0.04
C ALA A 66 3.97 -11.05 -1.09
N ALA A 67 4.37 -12.26 -0.65
CA ALA A 67 4.45 -13.44 -1.49
C ALA A 67 3.91 -14.64 -0.71
N ASP A 68 2.92 -15.34 -1.26
CA ASP A 68 2.36 -16.55 -0.63
C ASP A 68 3.11 -17.82 -1.06
N GLU A 69 2.74 -18.94 -0.44
CA GLU A 69 3.32 -20.25 -0.72
C GLU A 69 3.03 -20.75 -2.14
N ASN A 70 1.96 -20.25 -2.77
CA ASN A 70 1.62 -20.55 -4.15
C ASN A 70 2.47 -19.72 -5.14
N GLY A 71 3.24 -18.75 -4.65
CA GLY A 71 4.08 -17.86 -5.46
C GLY A 71 3.32 -16.68 -6.05
N ARG A 72 2.07 -16.47 -5.63
CA ARG A 72 1.37 -15.22 -5.95
C ARG A 72 2.04 -14.10 -5.19
N ARG A 73 2.28 -13.00 -5.89
CA ARG A 73 2.95 -11.82 -5.35
C ARG A 73 2.05 -10.62 -5.54
N VAL A 74 2.11 -9.72 -4.56
CA VAL A 74 1.51 -8.39 -4.61
C VAL A 74 2.50 -7.42 -3.98
N TRP A 75 2.49 -6.19 -4.42
CA TRP A 75 3.37 -5.16 -3.90
C TRP A 75 2.61 -3.86 -3.70
N GLY A 76 3.23 -2.95 -2.95
CA GLY A 76 2.82 -1.56 -2.83
C GLY A 76 4.07 -0.70 -2.88
N ALA A 77 3.99 0.41 -3.60
CA ALA A 77 5.10 1.34 -3.74
C ALA A 77 4.60 2.77 -3.50
N GLN A 78 5.46 3.59 -2.92
CA GLN A 78 5.26 5.02 -2.82
C GLN A 78 6.53 5.73 -3.28
N TYR A 79 6.35 6.79 -4.07
CA TYR A 79 7.39 7.68 -4.59
C TYR A 79 7.02 9.12 -4.24
N GLY A 80 7.99 10.03 -4.17
CA GLY A 80 7.73 11.46 -4.00
C GLY A 80 7.02 11.86 -2.71
N SER A 81 7.16 11.07 -1.65
CA SER A 81 6.56 11.45 -0.37
C SER A 81 7.32 12.61 0.28
N LEU A 82 6.65 13.37 1.15
CA LEU A 82 7.25 14.50 1.87
C LEU A 82 8.38 14.06 2.80
N ASP A 83 8.29 12.84 3.33
CA ASP A 83 9.26 12.25 4.22
C ASP A 83 9.30 10.71 4.04
N GLN A 84 10.35 10.09 4.57
CA GLN A 84 10.61 8.66 4.38
C GLN A 84 9.64 7.77 5.18
N GLU A 85 9.16 8.25 6.33
CA GLU A 85 8.23 7.51 7.19
C GLU A 85 6.90 7.36 6.47
N ARG A 86 6.38 8.47 5.95
CA ARG A 86 5.15 8.49 5.15
C ARG A 86 5.24 7.62 3.90
N ALA A 87 6.37 7.65 3.18
CA ALA A 87 6.58 6.74 2.05
C ALA A 87 6.46 5.26 2.47
N THR A 88 7.05 4.93 3.63
CA THR A 88 7.04 3.58 4.19
C THR A 88 5.63 3.13 4.55
N ASP A 89 4.87 3.98 5.22
CA ASP A 89 3.50 3.70 5.63
C ASP A 89 2.57 3.54 4.43
N GLU A 90 2.64 4.45 3.45
CA GLU A 90 1.82 4.41 2.23
C GLU A 90 2.14 3.16 1.37
N ALA A 91 3.42 2.78 1.23
CA ALA A 91 3.80 1.56 0.53
C ALA A 91 3.27 0.29 1.23
N MET A 92 3.34 0.24 2.56
CA MET A 92 2.80 -0.87 3.35
C MET A 92 1.28 -0.95 3.25
N GLU A 93 0.57 0.18 3.32
CA GLU A 93 -0.88 0.23 3.18
C GLU A 93 -1.31 -0.25 1.78
N GLU A 94 -0.64 0.21 0.72
CA GLU A 94 -0.94 -0.23 -0.65
C GLU A 94 -0.68 -1.72 -0.83
N CYS A 95 0.43 -2.25 -0.31
CA CYS A 95 0.69 -3.70 -0.35
C CYS A 95 -0.45 -4.49 0.31
N GLN A 96 -0.89 -4.08 1.50
CA GLN A 96 -1.97 -4.77 2.21
C GLN A 96 -3.29 -4.66 1.45
N ARG A 97 -3.55 -3.51 0.82
CA ARG A 97 -4.74 -3.28 0.00
C ARG A 97 -4.73 -4.20 -1.22
N SER A 98 -3.61 -4.30 -1.93
CA SER A 98 -3.41 -5.20 -3.08
C SER A 98 -3.51 -6.67 -2.67
N ALA A 99 -2.95 -7.05 -1.52
CA ALA A 99 -3.08 -8.39 -0.95
C ALA A 99 -4.54 -8.79 -0.71
N ARG A 100 -5.32 -7.88 -0.11
CA ARG A 100 -6.77 -8.10 0.10
C ARG A 100 -7.53 -8.24 -1.22
N ARG A 101 -7.27 -7.38 -2.21
CA ARG A 101 -7.94 -7.45 -3.52
C ARG A 101 -7.60 -8.75 -4.26
N ALA A 102 -6.35 -9.20 -4.22
CA ALA A 102 -5.88 -10.40 -4.91
C ALA A 102 -6.15 -11.72 -4.14
N GLY A 103 -6.71 -11.65 -2.93
CA GLY A 103 -6.90 -12.83 -2.07
C GLY A 103 -5.57 -13.49 -1.65
N VAL A 104 -4.51 -12.69 -1.51
CA VAL A 104 -3.20 -13.12 -1.00
C VAL A 104 -3.19 -12.93 0.51
N GLN A 105 -3.04 -14.03 1.26
CA GLN A 105 -3.04 -14.00 2.73
C GLN A 105 -1.65 -13.79 3.34
N ALA A 106 -0.60 -13.70 2.51
CA ALA A 106 0.76 -13.48 2.97
C ALA A 106 0.90 -12.10 3.62
N GLN A 107 1.70 -12.04 4.69
CA GLN A 107 2.03 -10.77 5.34
C GLN A 107 2.82 -9.86 4.40
N CYS A 108 2.47 -8.59 4.36
CA CYS A 108 3.25 -7.54 3.70
C CYS A 108 4.45 -7.16 4.54
N TYR A 109 5.55 -6.84 3.86
CA TYR A 109 6.74 -6.37 4.51
C TYR A 109 7.53 -5.46 3.59
N LEU A 110 8.37 -4.63 4.18
CA LEU A 110 9.27 -3.76 3.44
C LEU A 110 10.28 -4.58 2.64
N PHE A 111 10.41 -4.22 1.38
CA PHE A 111 11.39 -4.74 0.43
C PHE A 111 12.56 -3.76 0.26
N ALA A 112 12.26 -2.45 0.23
CA ALA A 112 13.24 -1.37 0.20
C ALA A 112 12.69 -0.07 0.83
N VAL A 113 13.59 0.71 1.44
CA VAL A 113 13.29 2.03 2.03
C VAL A 113 14.40 3.01 1.65
N GLY A 114 14.08 3.99 0.81
CA GLY A 114 15.08 4.83 0.15
C GLY A 114 16.03 3.98 -0.70
N ASP A 115 17.33 4.18 -0.55
CA ASP A 115 18.35 3.41 -1.28
C ASP A 115 18.94 2.29 -0.42
N ARG A 116 18.09 1.60 0.36
CA ARG A 116 18.53 0.56 1.30
C ARG A 116 17.56 -0.59 1.42
N GLU A 117 18.11 -1.77 1.66
CA GLU A 117 17.34 -2.94 2.10
C GLU A 117 16.94 -2.80 3.58
N PRO A 118 15.70 -3.14 3.97
CA PRO A 118 15.24 -3.00 5.36
C PRO A 118 15.93 -4.04 6.25
N PRO A 119 16.61 -3.64 7.34
CA PRO A 119 17.34 -4.58 8.21
C PRO A 119 16.46 -5.71 8.75
N ALA A 120 15.24 -5.40 9.17
CA ALA A 120 14.27 -6.39 9.67
C ALA A 120 13.95 -7.48 8.64
N THR A 121 13.95 -7.14 7.34
CA THR A 121 13.74 -8.10 6.25
C THR A 121 14.94 -9.01 6.08
N LEU A 122 16.15 -8.44 6.05
CA LEU A 122 17.38 -9.23 5.94
C LEU A 122 17.56 -10.17 7.14
N GLU A 123 17.35 -9.67 8.35
CA GLU A 123 17.41 -10.46 9.58
C GLU A 123 16.32 -11.53 9.63
N GLY A 124 15.09 -11.20 9.24
CA GLY A 124 14.00 -12.17 9.17
C GLY A 124 14.28 -13.29 8.17
N CYS A 125 14.94 -12.99 7.05
CA CYS A 125 15.36 -14.00 6.07
C CYS A 125 16.48 -14.89 6.60
N ARG A 126 17.51 -14.31 7.22
CA ARG A 126 18.60 -15.09 7.86
C ARG A 126 18.07 -15.99 8.99
N ALA A 127 17.09 -15.50 9.74
CA ALA A 127 16.47 -16.25 10.84
C ALA A 127 15.37 -17.24 10.39
N GLY A 128 15.08 -17.35 9.10
CA GLY A 128 14.00 -18.22 8.60
C GLY A 128 12.59 -17.83 9.05
N ARG A 129 12.39 -16.59 9.52
CA ARG A 129 11.10 -16.06 9.97
C ARG A 129 10.25 -15.50 8.82
N ILE A 130 10.85 -15.32 7.65
CA ILE A 130 10.20 -14.83 6.43
C ILE A 130 10.08 -15.98 5.44
N ASN A 131 8.97 -16.01 4.69
CA ASN A 131 8.72 -17.01 3.66
C ASN A 131 9.91 -17.14 2.68
N PRO A 132 10.40 -18.36 2.37
CA PRO A 132 11.55 -18.57 1.49
C PRO A 132 11.40 -17.97 0.09
N ARG A 133 10.20 -17.97 -0.49
CA ARG A 133 9.94 -17.36 -1.80
C ARG A 133 10.13 -15.85 -1.76
N ARG A 134 9.81 -15.23 -0.62
CA ARG A 134 10.08 -13.81 -0.40
C ARG A 134 11.57 -13.54 -0.23
N CYS A 135 12.28 -14.35 0.55
CA CYS A 135 13.73 -14.20 0.67
C CYS A 135 14.44 -14.40 -0.68
N ALA A 136 13.95 -15.31 -1.52
CA ALA A 136 14.45 -15.47 -2.88
C ALA A 136 14.22 -14.21 -3.74
N ALA A 137 13.08 -13.51 -3.58
CA ALA A 137 12.86 -12.23 -4.23
C ALA A 137 13.83 -11.16 -3.71
N GLN A 138 14.06 -11.08 -2.39
CA GLN A 138 15.02 -10.15 -1.80
C GLN A 138 16.44 -10.40 -2.33
N SER A 139 16.91 -11.64 -2.33
CA SER A 139 18.24 -11.98 -2.85
C SER A 139 18.39 -11.70 -4.35
N ARG A 140 17.30 -11.80 -5.12
CA ARG A 140 17.32 -11.57 -6.56
C ARG A 140 17.33 -10.09 -6.92
N TYR A 141 16.39 -9.30 -6.38
CA TYR A 141 16.21 -7.90 -6.79
C TYR A 141 16.77 -6.88 -5.79
N GLY A 142 17.05 -7.28 -4.55
CA GLY A 142 17.62 -6.40 -3.52
C GLY A 142 18.90 -5.69 -3.99
N PRO A 143 19.88 -6.41 -4.59
CA PRO A 143 21.08 -5.78 -5.13
C PRO A 143 20.82 -4.80 -6.29
N GLU A 144 19.70 -4.95 -7.02
CA GLU A 144 19.36 -4.07 -8.15
C GLU A 144 18.75 -2.73 -7.70
N LEU A 145 18.30 -2.64 -6.44
CA LEU A 145 17.65 -1.46 -5.87
C LEU A 145 18.63 -0.46 -5.26
N LEU A 146 19.89 -0.85 -5.11
CA LEU A 146 20.96 -0.01 -4.56
C LEU A 146 21.73 0.61 -5.74
N PRO A 147 22.08 1.91 -5.67
CA PRO A 147 22.90 2.58 -6.67
C PRO A 147 24.34 2.05 -6.73
#